data_AF-A0A9E0XB65-F1
#
_entry.id   AF-A0A9E0XB65-F1
#
_cell.length_a   1.000
_cell.length_b   1.000
_cell.length_c   1.000
_cell.angle_alpha   90.00
_cell.angle_beta   90.00
_cell.angle_gamma   90.00
#
_symmetry.space_group_name_H-M   'P 1'
#
loop_
_entity.id
_entity.type
_entity.pdbx_description
1 polymer ?
#
loop_
_entity_poly.entity_id
_entity_poly.type
_entity_poly.pdbx_seq_one_letter_code
_entity_poly.pdbx_strand_id
1 'polypeptide(L)'
;MPEETLRRVVRLARFDGLTVLALPGFFALLAASAGDVTGVIVGLLIAAAGAIELHGVDLLRAGEARGMSWLVTSQFYLMTVVVIFCLWQLQHEDLHLLRTALTDEMRTTIAQANMSEDAFLQLTYRITYRVITLVTLFYQGGMGLYYFRRRETVRQALQ
;
A
#
# COMPACT_ATOMS: atom_id res chain seq x y z
N MET A 1 0.70 -21.45 21.14
CA MET A 1 0.75 -22.77 20.45
C MET A 1 0.80 -22.59 18.93
N PRO A 2 1.32 -23.55 18.14
CA PRO A 2 1.43 -23.44 16.68
C PRO A 2 0.10 -23.12 15.98
N GLU A 3 -1.00 -23.76 16.40
CA GLU A 3 -2.35 -23.50 15.86
C GLU A 3 -2.83 -22.07 16.08
N GLU A 4 -2.53 -21.47 17.24
CA GLU A 4 -2.89 -20.08 17.53
C GLU A 4 -2.13 -19.13 16.60
N THR A 5 -0.89 -19.46 16.26
CA THR A 5 -0.08 -18.67 15.33
C THR A 5 -0.68 -18.73 13.93
N LEU A 6 -1.06 -19.93 13.46
CA LEU A 6 -1.77 -20.10 12.19
C LEU A 6 -3.07 -19.28 12.16
N ARG A 7 -3.92 -19.37 13.20
CA ARG A 7 -5.17 -18.61 13.29
C ARG A 7 -4.93 -17.09 13.25
N ARG A 8 -3.89 -16.61 13.95
CA ARG A 8 -3.52 -15.18 13.94
C ARG A 8 -3.03 -14.72 12.57
N VAL A 9 -2.15 -15.50 11.92
CA VAL A 9 -1.63 -15.21 10.57
C VAL A 9 -2.79 -15.15 9.57
N VAL A 10 -3.65 -16.17 9.55
CA VAL A 10 -4.79 -16.25 8.63
C VAL A 10 -5.77 -15.10 8.85
N ARG A 11 -6.06 -14.73 10.09
CA ARG A 11 -6.97 -13.61 10.39
C ARG A 11 -6.38 -12.27 9.95
N LEU A 12 -5.11 -12.03 10.28
CA LEU A 12 -4.42 -10.80 9.93
C LEU A 12 -4.31 -10.65 8.41
N ALA A 13 -3.80 -11.67 7.72
CA ALA A 13 -3.62 -11.66 6.28
C ALA A 13 -4.94 -11.53 5.53
N ARG A 14 -6.02 -12.15 6.03
CA ARG A 14 -7.35 -11.98 5.41
C ARG A 14 -7.86 -10.55 5.52
N PHE A 15 -7.67 -9.93 6.68
CA PHE A 15 -8.10 -8.55 6.89
C PHE A 15 -7.27 -7.60 6.02
N ASP A 16 -5.94 -7.74 6.05
CA ASP A 16 -5.02 -6.92 5.25
C ASP A 16 -5.34 -7.07 3.74
N GLY A 17 -5.34 -8.30 3.23
CA GLY A 17 -5.64 -8.59 1.83
C GLY A 17 -7.00 -8.07 1.37
N LEU A 18 -8.05 -8.12 2.21
CA LEU A 18 -9.36 -7.57 1.87
C LEU A 18 -9.31 -6.05 1.74
N THR A 19 -8.65 -5.35 2.67
CA THR A 19 -8.54 -3.89 2.62
C THR A 19 -7.72 -3.42 1.42
N VAL A 20 -6.60 -4.10 1.14
CA VAL A 20 -5.70 -3.84 0.00
C VAL A 20 -6.37 -4.18 -1.33
N LEU A 21 -7.30 -5.14 -1.37
CA LEU A 21 -8.08 -5.43 -2.58
C LEU A 21 -9.20 -4.39 -2.77
N ALA A 22 -10.00 -4.15 -1.73
CA ALA A 22 -11.25 -3.40 -1.85
C ALA A 22 -11.05 -1.89 -2.01
N LEU A 23 -10.22 -1.25 -1.18
CA LEU A 23 -10.06 0.20 -1.23
C LEU A 23 -9.37 0.65 -2.53
N PRO A 24 -8.20 0.10 -2.91
CA PRO A 24 -7.53 0.47 -4.16
C PRO A 24 -8.34 0.05 -5.39
N GLY A 25 -9.06 -1.08 -5.33
CA GLY A 25 -9.98 -1.48 -6.39
C GLY A 25 -11.11 -0.48 -6.59
N PHE A 26 -11.72 0.01 -5.50
CA PHE A 26 -12.73 1.06 -5.56
C PHE A 26 -12.17 2.37 -6.14
N PHE A 27 -10.99 2.82 -5.69
CA PHE A 27 -10.34 4.01 -6.24
C PHE A 27 -9.96 3.85 -7.71
N ALA A 28 -9.56 2.65 -8.15
CA ALA A 28 -9.31 2.38 -9.57
C ALA A 28 -10.59 2.54 -10.40
N LEU A 29 -11.75 2.11 -9.89
CA LEU A 29 -13.03 2.32 -10.56
C LEU A 29 -13.41 3.81 -10.64
N LEU A 30 -13.16 4.57 -9.56
CA LEU A 30 -13.37 6.03 -9.58
C LEU A 30 -12.44 6.72 -10.59
N ALA A 31 -11.16 6.34 -10.62
CA ALA A 31 -10.20 6.86 -11.59
C ALA A 31 -10.62 6.54 -13.03
N ALA A 32 -11.12 5.32 -13.28
CA ALA A 32 -11.66 4.93 -14.57
C ALA A 32 -12.84 5.82 -14.99
N SER A 33 -13.76 6.13 -14.05
CA SER A 33 -14.90 7.01 -14.31
C SER A 33 -14.49 8.45 -14.63
N ALA A 34 -13.32 8.88 -14.15
CA ALA A 34 -12.76 10.21 -14.39
C ALA A 34 -11.80 10.26 -15.60
N GLY A 35 -11.53 9.13 -16.25
CA GLY A 35 -10.55 9.03 -17.35
C GLY A 35 -9.09 9.08 -16.91
N ASP A 36 -8.80 8.92 -15.61
CA ASP A 36 -7.44 8.90 -15.06
C ASP A 36 -6.80 7.52 -15.21
N VAL A 37 -6.11 7.30 -16.32
CA VAL A 37 -5.44 6.04 -16.65
C VAL A 37 -4.37 5.69 -15.61
N THR A 38 -3.65 6.68 -15.07
CA THR A 38 -2.58 6.46 -14.09
C THR A 38 -3.18 5.91 -12.79
N GLY A 39 -4.23 6.56 -12.29
CA GLY A 39 -4.96 6.12 -11.10
C GLY A 39 -5.54 4.70 -11.24
N VAL A 40 -6.06 4.36 -12.43
CA VAL A 40 -6.55 3.00 -12.74
C VAL A 40 -5.43 1.98 -12.62
N ILE A 41 -4.31 2.20 -13.31
CA ILE A 41 -3.19 1.24 -13.34
C ILE A 41 -2.65 1.03 -11.93
N VAL A 42 -2.37 2.10 -11.21
CA VAL A 42 -1.80 2.03 -9.86
C VAL A 42 -2.78 1.36 -8.89
N GLY A 43 -4.05 1.74 -8.92
CA GLY A 43 -5.09 1.14 -8.08
C GLY A 43 -5.26 -0.36 -8.34
N LEU A 44 -5.23 -0.80 -9.60
CA LEU A 44 -5.30 -2.21 -9.97
C LEU A 44 -4.05 -2.99 -9.54
N LEU A 45 -2.85 -2.41 -9.71
CA LEU A 45 -1.61 -3.04 -9.27
C LEU A 45 -1.59 -3.25 -7.76
N ILE A 46 -2.03 -2.27 -6.98
CA ILE A 46 -2.16 -2.39 -5.52
C ILE A 46 -3.24 -3.43 -5.17
N ALA A 47 -4.40 -3.38 -5.82
CA ALA A 47 -5.49 -4.34 -5.60
C ALA A 47 -5.05 -5.79 -5.88
N ALA A 48 -4.22 -5.99 -6.90
CA ALA A 48 -3.64 -7.30 -7.21
C ALA A 48 -2.81 -7.86 -6.04
N ALA A 49 -2.12 -7.01 -5.26
CA ALA A 49 -1.41 -7.47 -4.06
C ALA A 49 -2.38 -8.09 -3.03
N GLY A 50 -3.54 -7.45 -2.83
CA GLY A 50 -4.58 -7.96 -1.96
C GLY A 50 -5.16 -9.29 -2.44
N ALA A 51 -5.35 -9.45 -3.75
CA ALA A 51 -5.78 -10.73 -4.34
C ALA A 51 -4.74 -11.85 -4.12
N ILE A 52 -3.45 -11.54 -4.32
CA ILE A 52 -2.33 -12.47 -4.08
C ILE A 52 -2.30 -12.92 -2.61
N GLU A 53 -2.49 -11.99 -1.68
CA GLU A 53 -2.55 -12.25 -0.25
C GLU A 53 -3.72 -13.17 0.12
N LEU A 54 -4.92 -12.86 -0.38
CA LEU A 54 -6.12 -13.67 -0.13
C LEU A 54 -5.99 -15.08 -0.70
N HIS A 55 -5.36 -15.23 -1.87
CA HIS A 55 -5.04 -16.55 -2.41
C HIS A 55 -4.10 -17.33 -1.48
N GLY A 56 -3.08 -16.67 -0.90
CA GLY A 56 -2.22 -17.25 0.12
C GLY A 56 -2.98 -17.70 1.37
N VAL A 57 -3.96 -16.92 1.81
CA VAL A 57 -4.86 -17.28 2.93
C VAL A 57 -5.67 -18.53 2.63
N ASP A 58 -6.24 -18.64 1.42
CA ASP A 58 -7.05 -19.79 1.04
C ASP A 58 -6.21 -21.07 0.98
N LEU A 59 -4.97 -20.99 0.50
CA LEU A 59 -4.01 -22.10 0.55
C LEU A 59 -3.70 -22.53 2.00
N LEU A 60 -3.47 -21.58 2.92
CA LEU A 60 -3.25 -21.91 4.33
C LEU A 60 -4.45 -22.59 4.97
N ARG A 61 -5.67 -22.17 4.60
CA ARG A 61 -6.92 -22.79 5.07
C ARG A 61 -7.12 -24.20 4.51
N ALA A 62 -6.60 -24.47 3.30
CA ALA A 62 -6.60 -25.77 2.67
C ALA A 62 -5.51 -26.73 3.22
N GLY A 63 -4.71 -26.30 4.20
CA GLY A 63 -3.61 -27.13 4.73
C GLY A 63 -2.28 -26.92 4.02
N GLU A 64 -2.20 -26.04 3.02
CA GLU A 64 -1.02 -25.90 2.17
C GLU A 64 -0.02 -24.86 2.71
N ALA A 65 1.14 -25.33 3.18
CA ALA A 65 2.21 -24.45 3.68
C ALA A 65 2.76 -23.46 2.63
N ARG A 66 2.50 -23.69 1.33
CA ARG A 66 2.82 -22.76 0.24
C ARG A 66 2.09 -21.42 0.37
N GLY A 67 0.96 -21.37 1.09
CA GLY A 67 0.28 -20.11 1.38
C GLY A 67 1.18 -19.07 2.07
N MET A 68 2.15 -19.51 2.89
CA MET A 68 3.12 -18.60 3.51
C MET A 68 4.02 -17.88 2.51
N SER A 69 4.46 -18.53 1.42
CA SER A 69 5.27 -17.84 0.41
C SER A 69 4.47 -16.78 -0.33
N TRP A 70 3.18 -17.03 -0.57
CA TRP A 70 2.30 -16.04 -1.19
C TRP A 70 2.10 -14.81 -0.31
N LEU A 71 1.93 -14.99 1.01
CA LEU A 71 1.86 -13.87 1.96
C LEU A 71 3.16 -13.04 2.01
N VAL A 72 4.32 -13.69 1.89
CA VAL A 72 5.60 -12.95 1.86
C VAL A 72 5.73 -12.18 0.54
N THR A 73 5.39 -12.83 -0.57
CA THR A 73 5.48 -12.23 -1.91
C THR A 73 4.49 -11.07 -2.08
N SER A 74 3.25 -11.15 -1.55
CA SER A 74 2.27 -10.05 -1.65
C SER A 74 2.83 -8.76 -1.04
N GLN A 75 3.48 -8.85 0.12
CA GLN A 75 4.01 -7.70 0.85
C GLN A 75 5.19 -7.05 0.08
N PHE A 76 6.12 -7.85 -0.45
CA PHE A 76 7.22 -7.31 -1.28
C PHE A 76 6.74 -6.77 -2.62
N TYR A 77 5.74 -7.39 -3.23
CA TYR A 77 5.11 -6.90 -4.45
C TYR A 77 4.43 -5.56 -4.20
N LEU A 78 3.60 -5.45 -3.16
CA LEU A 78 2.93 -4.20 -2.78
C LEU A 78 3.94 -3.08 -2.47
N MET A 79 4.97 -3.40 -1.70
CA MET A 79 6.07 -2.49 -1.41
C MET A 79 6.72 -1.98 -2.70
N THR A 80 7.02 -2.87 -3.64
CA THR A 80 7.64 -2.52 -4.92
C THR A 80 6.75 -1.60 -5.74
N VAL A 81 5.47 -1.92 -5.87
CA VAL A 81 4.49 -1.10 -6.61
C VAL A 81 4.42 0.32 -6.01
N VAL A 82 4.24 0.43 -4.70
CA VAL A 82 4.07 1.72 -4.03
C VAL A 82 5.35 2.55 -4.08
N VAL A 83 6.52 1.93 -3.84
CA VAL A 83 7.82 2.64 -3.88
C VAL A 83 8.12 3.12 -5.29
N ILE A 84 7.94 2.28 -6.32
CA ILE A 84 8.15 2.70 -7.72
C ILE A 84 7.23 3.87 -8.07
N PHE A 85 5.95 3.77 -7.70
CA PHE A 85 4.99 4.86 -7.94
C PHE A 85 5.41 6.16 -7.23
N CYS A 86 5.80 6.08 -5.96
CA CYS A 86 6.23 7.25 -5.18
C CYS A 86 7.52 7.88 -5.75
N LEU A 87 8.49 7.07 -6.18
CA LEU A 87 9.71 7.56 -6.81
C LEU A 87 9.41 8.22 -8.16
N TRP A 88 8.51 7.64 -8.96
CA TRP A 88 8.08 8.23 -10.21
C TRP A 88 7.39 9.58 -9.99
N GLN A 89 6.52 9.69 -9.00
CA GLN A 89 5.85 10.93 -8.62
C GLN A 89 6.85 12.00 -8.12
N LEU A 90 7.84 11.62 -7.32
CA LEU A 90 8.91 12.54 -6.89
C LEU A 90 9.79 13.06 -8.05
N GLN A 91 9.81 12.36 -9.19
CA GLN A 91 10.53 12.80 -10.40
C GLN A 91 9.65 13.63 -11.34
N HIS A 92 8.33 13.45 -11.30
CA HIS A 92 7.36 14.08 -12.19
C HIS A 92 6.33 14.87 -11.39
N GLU A 93 6.80 15.89 -10.67
CA GLU A 93 5.96 16.72 -9.80
C GLU A 93 4.92 17.52 -10.63
N ASP A 94 3.68 17.04 -10.66
CA ASP A 94 2.54 17.81 -11.17
C ASP A 94 1.79 18.50 -10.02
N LEU A 95 2.02 19.80 -9.89
CA LEU A 95 1.39 20.63 -8.86
C LEU A 95 0.07 21.24 -9.33
N HIS A 96 -0.32 21.06 -10.59
CA HIS A 96 -1.49 21.72 -11.16
C HIS A 96 -2.77 21.38 -10.38
N LEU A 97 -2.99 20.08 -10.13
CA LEU A 97 -4.14 19.60 -9.35
C LEU A 97 -4.11 20.08 -7.90
N LEU A 98 -2.94 20.17 -7.29
CA LEU A 98 -2.79 20.67 -5.92
C LEU A 98 -3.08 22.17 -5.82
N ARG A 99 -2.64 22.96 -6.81
CA ARG A 99 -2.95 24.39 -6.87
C ARG A 99 -4.46 24.64 -6.96
N THR A 100 -5.19 23.82 -7.72
CA THR A 100 -6.64 23.93 -7.81
C THR A 100 -7.37 23.52 -6.53
N ALA A 101 -6.72 22.72 -5.68
CA ALA A 101 -7.26 22.29 -4.39
C ALA A 101 -6.94 23.25 -3.23
N LEU A 102 -6.09 24.27 -3.43
CA LEU A 102 -5.78 25.27 -2.40
C LEU A 102 -6.99 26.17 -2.13
N THR A 103 -7.46 26.17 -0.89
CA THR A 103 -8.49 27.09 -0.41
C THR A 103 -7.92 28.49 -0.19
N ASP A 104 -8.77 29.51 -0.18
CA ASP A 104 -8.36 30.89 0.09
C ASP A 104 -7.72 31.05 1.49
N GLU A 105 -8.18 30.28 2.47
CA GLU A 105 -7.59 30.21 3.81
C GLU A 105 -6.15 29.66 3.78
N MET A 106 -5.89 28.63 2.98
CA MET A 106 -4.53 28.11 2.82
C MET A 106 -3.62 29.14 2.16
N ARG A 107 -4.10 29.84 1.12
CA ARG A 107 -3.33 30.87 0.42
C ARG A 107 -2.93 32.02 1.35
N THR A 108 -3.87 32.49 2.18
CA THR A 108 -3.58 33.55 3.17
C THR A 108 -2.59 33.08 4.23
N THR A 109 -2.69 31.84 4.71
CA THR A 109 -1.74 31.26 5.66
C THR A 109 -0.32 31.14 5.06
N ILE A 110 -0.22 30.70 3.81
CA ILE A 110 1.05 30.61 3.08
C ILE A 110 1.68 31.99 2.91
N ALA A 111 0.89 33.00 2.53
CA ALA A 111 1.34 34.37 2.39
C ALA A 111 1.84 34.95 3.73
N GLN A 112 1.14 34.68 4.84
CA GLN A 112 1.56 35.09 6.19
C GLN A 112 2.89 34.45 6.61
N ALA A 113 3.18 33.23 6.15
CA ALA A 113 4.45 32.55 6.37
C ALA A 113 5.60 33.07 5.48
N ASN A 114 5.37 34.11 4.67
CA ASN A 114 6.32 34.62 3.66
C ASN A 114 6.84 33.52 2.71
N MET A 115 5.99 32.56 2.38
CA MET A 115 6.31 31.45 1.47
C MET A 115 5.54 31.59 0.17
N SER A 116 6.11 31.16 -0.96
CA SER A 116 5.33 31.05 -2.20
C SER A 116 4.44 29.80 -2.17
N GLU A 117 3.28 29.87 -2.82
CA GLU A 117 2.38 28.71 -2.96
C GLU A 117 3.10 27.50 -3.56
N ASP A 118 3.94 27.74 -4.56
CA ASP A 118 4.72 26.69 -5.22
C ASP A 118 5.73 26.03 -4.29
N ALA A 119 6.44 26.82 -3.48
CA ALA A 119 7.38 26.27 -2.51
C ALA A 119 6.66 25.43 -1.46
N PHE A 120 5.51 25.90 -0.98
CA PHE A 120 4.68 25.17 -0.03
C PHE A 120 4.14 23.86 -0.61
N LEU A 121 3.61 23.90 -1.83
CA LEU A 121 3.07 22.73 -2.51
C LEU A 121 4.16 21.70 -2.83
N GLN A 122 5.33 22.13 -3.33
CA GLN A 122 6.46 21.24 -3.57
C GLN A 122 6.94 20.59 -2.27
N LEU A 123 7.07 21.36 -1.20
CA LEU A 123 7.49 20.84 0.10
C LEU A 123 6.50 19.80 0.60
N THR A 124 5.21 20.11 0.57
CA THR A 124 4.14 19.20 1.01
C THR A 124 4.10 17.94 0.15
N TYR A 125 4.18 18.07 -1.18
CA TYR A 125 4.21 16.95 -2.12
C TYR A 125 5.39 16.02 -1.80
N ARG A 126 6.61 16.58 -1.70
CA ARG A 126 7.82 15.80 -1.40
C ARG A 126 7.76 15.11 -0.05
N ILE A 127 7.29 15.81 0.99
CA ILE A 127 7.13 15.23 2.32
C ILE A 127 6.13 14.07 2.27
N THR A 128 4.96 14.27 1.66
CA THR A 128 3.92 13.24 1.54
C THR A 128 4.47 11.96 0.90
N TYR A 129 5.08 12.04 -0.29
CA TYR A 129 5.58 10.85 -0.97
C TYR A 129 6.78 10.21 -0.27
N ARG A 130 7.64 10.99 0.38
CA ARG A 130 8.74 10.45 1.22
C ARG A 130 8.22 9.71 2.44
N VAL A 131 7.23 10.28 3.13
CA VAL A 131 6.58 9.65 4.29
C VAL A 131 5.87 8.37 3.87
N ILE A 132 5.09 8.40 2.78
CA ILE A 132 4.44 7.20 2.24
C ILE A 132 5.50 6.12 1.94
N THR A 133 6.56 6.47 1.22
CA THR A 133 7.67 5.54 0.91
C THR A 133 8.26 4.93 2.18
N LEU A 134 8.57 5.77 3.18
CA LEU A 134 9.15 5.33 4.46
C LEU A 134 8.21 4.39 5.21
N VAL A 135 6.93 4.78 5.35
CA VAL A 135 5.89 3.97 6.01
C VAL A 135 5.72 2.64 5.29
N THR A 136 5.68 2.63 3.96
CA THR A 136 5.59 1.41 3.15
C THR A 136 6.79 0.50 3.40
N LEU A 137 8.02 1.02 3.37
CA LEU A 137 9.23 0.22 3.62
C LEU A 137 9.20 -0.44 5.01
N PHE A 138 8.83 0.31 6.06
CA PHE A 138 8.77 -0.23 7.41
C PHE A 138 7.60 -1.18 7.63
N TYR A 139 6.41 -0.83 7.16
CA TYR A 139 5.21 -1.64 7.36
C TYR A 139 5.26 -2.92 6.52
N GLN A 140 5.42 -2.81 5.20
CA GLN A 140 5.46 -3.96 4.29
C GLN A 140 6.73 -4.80 4.52
N GLY A 141 7.88 -4.16 4.77
CA GLY A 141 9.11 -4.87 5.14
C GLY A 141 8.97 -5.60 6.49
N GLY A 142 8.33 -4.96 7.47
CA GLY A 142 8.03 -5.56 8.77
C GLY A 142 7.07 -6.75 8.67
N MET A 143 6.00 -6.62 7.88
CA MET A 143 5.02 -7.67 7.61
C MET A 143 5.61 -8.85 6.82
N GLY A 144 6.40 -8.57 5.78
CA GLY A 144 7.14 -9.59 5.04
C GLY A 144 8.08 -10.39 5.95
N LEU A 145 8.83 -9.71 6.82
CA LEU A 145 9.70 -10.37 7.81
C LEU A 145 8.90 -11.13 8.88
N TYR A 146 7.77 -10.57 9.31
CA TYR A 146 6.83 -11.19 10.26
C TYR A 146 6.32 -12.54 9.73
N TYR A 147 5.92 -12.60 8.45
CA TYR A 147 5.44 -13.83 7.81
C TYR A 147 6.58 -14.80 7.54
N PHE A 148 7.73 -14.30 7.06
CA PHE A 148 8.91 -15.13 6.82
C PHE A 148 9.35 -15.88 8.08
N ARG A 149 9.44 -15.18 9.22
CA ARG A 149 9.82 -15.78 10.51
C ARG A 149 8.82 -16.80 11.04
N ARG A 150 7.53 -16.68 10.70
CA ARG A 150 6.46 -17.59 11.16
C ARG A 150 6.25 -18.79 10.26
N ARG A 151 6.92 -18.86 9.10
CA ARG A 151 6.73 -19.92 8.11
C ARG A 151 6.88 -21.32 8.70
N GLU A 152 7.90 -21.53 9.53
CA GLU A 152 8.17 -22.85 10.12
C GLU A 152 7.15 -23.22 11.19
N THR A 153 6.78 -22.29 12.07
CA THR A 153 5.72 -22.51 13.07
C THR A 153 4.36 -22.79 12.43
N VAL A 154 4.05 -22.10 11.32
CA VAL A 154 2.83 -22.35 10.54
C VAL A 154 2.90 -23.73 9.89
N ARG A 155 4.04 -24.13 9.31
CA ARG A 155 4.22 -25.46 8.74
C ARG A 155 3.98 -26.58 9.76
N GLN A 156 4.47 -26.41 10.99
CA GLN A 156 4.24 -27.35 12.09
C GLN A 156 2.76 -27.42 12.51
N ALA A 157 2.02 -26.32 12.39
CA ALA A 157 0.59 -26.28 12.73
C ALA A 157 -0.33 -26.90 11.64
N LEU A 158 0.21 -27.19 10.46
CA LEU A 158 -0.50 -27.80 9.33
C LEU A 158 -0.24 -29.32 9.22
N GLN A 159 0.67 -29.85 10.04
CA GLN A 159 0.95 -31.29 10.18
C GLN A 159 0.12 -31.89 11.30
#